data_AF-A0A7Y2ZWZ0-F1
#
_entry.id   AF-A0A7Y2ZWZ0-F1
#
_cell.length_a   1.000
_cell.length_b   1.000
_cell.length_c   1.000
_cell.angle_alpha   90.00
_cell.angle_beta   90.00
_cell.angle_gamma   90.00
#
_symmetry.space_group_name_H-M   'P 1'
#
loop_
_entity.id
_entity.type
_entity.pdbx_description
1 polymer ?
#
loop_
_entity_poly.entity_id
_entity_poly.type
_entity_poly.pdbx_seq_one_letter_code
_entity_poly.pdbx_strand_id
1 'polypeptide(L)'
;FQWDIGPSFVYTLIAYTIIQILDGNLLVPLLLSEVVNLHPVAIIVALLLFGGLWGLWGLFFAIPLATLVHAIIKAWFNQSSVEKNIVEDIKDDI
;
A
#
# COMPACT_ATOMS: atom_id res chain seq x y z
N PHE A 1 13.93 -37.50 -4.29
CA PHE A 1 14.25 -36.05 -4.35
C PHE A 1 14.11 -35.61 -5.80
N GLN A 2 13.11 -34.78 -6.09
CA GLN A 2 12.82 -34.29 -7.46
C GLN A 2 13.57 -32.98 -7.78
N TRP A 3 14.23 -32.41 -6.77
CA TRP A 3 15.16 -31.28 -6.89
C TRP A 3 16.55 -31.80 -7.22
N ASP A 4 16.70 -32.39 -8.39
CA ASP A 4 18.03 -32.52 -8.97
C ASP A 4 18.48 -31.13 -9.43
N ILE A 5 19.77 -30.80 -9.30
CA ILE A 5 20.35 -29.53 -9.79
C ILE A 5 20.52 -29.63 -11.31
N GLY A 6 19.42 -29.96 -11.98
CA GLY A 6 19.34 -30.14 -13.41
C GLY A 6 19.13 -28.80 -14.13
N PRO A 7 19.28 -28.77 -15.45
CA PRO A 7 19.07 -27.56 -16.26
C PRO A 7 17.71 -26.89 -16.00
N SER A 8 16.66 -27.69 -15.77
CA SER A 8 15.31 -27.22 -15.45
C SER A 8 15.26 -26.32 -14.22
N PHE A 9 16.05 -26.62 -13.19
CA PHE A 9 16.14 -25.81 -11.97
C PHE A 9 16.73 -24.43 -12.24
N VAL A 10 17.75 -24.35 -13.09
CA VAL A 10 18.40 -23.09 -13.48
C VAL A 10 17.42 -22.20 -14.25
N TYR A 11 16.65 -22.77 -15.18
CA TYR A 11 15.62 -22.01 -15.91
C TYR A 11 14.54 -21.46 -14.97
N THR A 12 14.06 -22.25 -14.01
CA THR A 12 13.09 -21.79 -13.01
C THR A 12 13.69 -20.70 -12.11
N LEU A 13 14.94 -20.83 -11.69
CA LEU A 13 15.63 -19.83 -10.86
C LEU A 13 15.77 -18.49 -11.57
N ILE A 14 16.18 -18.51 -12.85
CA ILE A 14 16.33 -17.31 -13.67
C ILE A 14 14.96 -16.65 -13.89
N ALA A 15 13.94 -17.44 -14.26
CA ALA A 15 12.58 -16.92 -14.43
C ALA A 15 12.05 -16.30 -13.14
N TYR A 16 12.22 -16.98 -12.00
CA TYR A 16 11.82 -16.48 -10.70
C TYR A 16 12.53 -15.16 -10.34
N THR A 17 13.84 -15.08 -10.59
CA THR A 17 14.62 -13.86 -10.33
C THR A 17 14.12 -12.68 -11.15
N ILE A 18 13.83 -12.89 -12.44
CA ILE A 18 13.28 -11.85 -13.32
C ILE A 18 11.91 -11.39 -12.80
N ILE A 19 11.03 -12.33 -12.45
CA ILE A 19 9.71 -12.04 -11.88
C ILE A 19 9.86 -11.22 -10.59
N GLN A 20 10.78 -11.59 -9.71
CA GLN A 20 10.96 -10.94 -8.41
C GLN A 20 11.53 -9.52 -8.54
N ILE A 21 12.42 -9.27 -9.51
CA ILE A 21 12.92 -7.93 -9.81
C ILE A 21 11.80 -7.04 -10.35
N LEU A 22 10.97 -7.56 -11.26
CA LEU A 22 9.80 -6.86 -11.79
C LEU A 22 8.78 -6.56 -10.68
N ASP A 23 8.51 -7.55 -9.83
CA ASP A 23 7.53 -7.44 -8.76
C ASP A 23 7.97 -6.43 -7.69
N GLY A 24 9.18 -6.60 -7.15
CA GLY A 24 9.71 -5.77 -6.07
C GLY A 24 10.07 -4.34 -6.48
N ASN A 25 10.54 -4.11 -7.71
CA ASN A 25 11.04 -2.78 -8.13
C ASN A 25 10.07 -2.01 -9.05
N LEU A 26 9.09 -2.67 -9.68
CA LEU A 26 8.20 -2.04 -10.65
C LEU A 26 6.72 -2.19 -10.28
N LEU A 27 6.24 -3.43 -10.06
CA LEU A 27 4.82 -3.69 -9.80
C LEU A 27 4.37 -3.11 -8.46
N VAL A 28 5.15 -3.30 -7.39
CA VAL A 28 4.85 -2.75 -6.07
C VAL A 28 4.74 -1.21 -6.07
N PRO A 29 5.74 -0.43 -6.55
CA PRO A 29 5.60 1.02 -6.60
C PRO A 29 4.52 1.50 -7.56
N LEU A 30 4.28 0.82 -8.69
CA LEU A 30 3.21 1.17 -9.62
C LEU A 30 1.82 0.99 -8.99
N LEU A 31 1.57 -0.16 -8.35
CA LEU A 31 0.28 -0.47 -7.70
C LEU A 31 0.05 0.40 -6.46
N LEU A 32 1.09 0.68 -5.68
CA LEU A 32 0.98 1.54 -4.50
C LEU A 32 0.94 3.03 -4.84
N SER A 33 1.47 3.45 -6.00
CA SER A 33 1.39 4.84 -6.47
C SER A 33 -0.04 5.31 -6.71
N GLU A 34 -0.94 4.41 -7.11
CA GLU A 34 -2.33 4.74 -7.40
C GLU A 34 -3.24 4.61 -6.18
N VAL A 35 -3.01 3.57 -5.37
CA VAL A 35 -3.92 3.20 -4.26
C VAL A 35 -3.65 4.01 -2.99
N VAL A 36 -2.43 4.52 -2.80
CA VAL A 36 -2.07 5.27 -1.59
C VAL A 36 -1.33 6.56 -1.94
N ASN A 37 -2.05 7.69 -1.93
CA ASN A 37 -1.46 9.03 -1.77
C ASN A 37 -0.85 9.24 -0.36
N LEU A 38 -0.37 8.15 0.26
CA LEU A 38 0.33 8.15 1.53
C LEU A 38 1.81 8.03 1.21
N HIS A 39 2.56 9.06 1.57
CA HIS A 39 4.01 9.03 1.44
C HIS A 39 4.57 7.75 2.08
N PRO A 40 5.57 7.05 1.49
CA PRO A 40 6.16 5.83 2.05
C PRO A 40 6.56 5.95 3.53
N VAL A 41 6.83 7.18 3.96
CA VAL A 41 7.02 7.59 5.34
C VAL A 41 5.87 7.16 6.26
N ALA A 42 4.61 7.19 5.85
CA ALA A 42 3.47 6.78 6.68
C ALA A 42 3.53 5.28 7.05
N ILE A 43 3.99 4.44 6.11
CA ILE A 43 4.19 3.00 6.34
C ILE A 43 5.35 2.80 7.32
N ILE A 44 6.46 3.51 7.11
CA ILE A 44 7.63 3.46 8.02
C ILE A 44 7.25 3.93 9.42
N VAL A 45 6.48 5.01 9.54
CA VAL A 45 5.99 5.55 10.82
C VAL A 45 5.07 4.54 11.53
N ALA A 46 4.16 3.89 10.80
CA ALA A 46 3.34 2.82 11.36
C ALA A 46 4.18 1.63 11.85
N LEU A 47 5.16 1.18 11.06
CA LEU A 47 6.07 0.09 11.46
C LEU A 47 6.88 0.43 12.71
N LEU A 48 7.38 1.66 12.83
CA LEU A 48 8.14 2.11 14.00
C LEU A 48 7.25 2.24 15.25
N LEU A 49 6.05 2.79 15.11
CA LEU A 49 5.09 2.93 16.21
C LEU A 49 4.62 1.56 16.71
N PHE A 50 4.07 0.73 15.82
CA PHE A 50 3.51 -0.57 16.22
C PHE A 50 4.60 -1.58 16.54
N GLY A 51 5.69 -1.59 15.78
CA GLY A 51 6.88 -2.38 16.10
C GLY A 51 7.51 -2.02 17.44
N GLY A 52 7.50 -0.74 17.81
CA GLY A 52 7.95 -0.30 19.14
C GLY A 52 7.00 -0.71 20.28
N LEU A 53 5.69 -0.77 20.03
CA LEU A 53 4.70 -1.10 21.05
C LEU A 53 4.71 -2.59 21.44
N TRP A 54 4.73 -3.51 20.48
CA TRP A 54 4.61 -4.97 20.72
C TRP A 54 5.63 -5.83 19.94
N GLY A 55 6.64 -5.23 19.33
CA GLY A 55 7.66 -5.97 18.57
C GLY A 55 7.10 -6.54 17.26
N LEU A 56 7.44 -7.80 16.98
CA LEU A 56 7.10 -8.47 15.72
C LEU A 56 5.59 -8.48 15.43
N TRP A 57 4.76 -8.63 16.45
CA TRP A 57 3.30 -8.59 16.30
C TRP A 57 2.82 -7.25 15.78
N GLY A 58 3.43 -6.14 16.21
CA GLY A 58 3.12 -4.82 15.70
C GLY A 58 3.49 -4.61 14.24
N LEU A 59 4.55 -5.29 13.75
CA LEU A 59 4.92 -5.27 12.33
C LEU A 59 3.87 -5.98 11.47
N PHE A 60 3.33 -7.12 11.93
CA PHE A 60 2.29 -7.87 11.21
C PHE A 60 1.03 -7.03 10.98
N PHE A 61 0.64 -6.22 11.97
CA PHE A 61 -0.54 -5.37 11.89
C PHE A 61 -0.29 -3.98 11.28
N ALA A 62 0.96 -3.61 10.97
CA ALA A 62 1.29 -2.26 10.51
C ALA A 62 0.58 -1.87 9.20
N ILE A 63 0.48 -2.79 8.24
CA ILE A 63 -0.19 -2.55 6.96
C ILE A 63 -1.71 -2.37 7.15
N PRO A 64 -2.45 -3.31 7.79
CA PRO A 64 -3.87 -3.13 8.10
C PRO A 64 -4.20 -1.85 8.89
N LEU A 65 -3.31 -1.43 9.81
CA LEU A 65 -3.58 -0.26 10.62
C LEU A 65 -3.27 1.05 9.90
N ALA A 66 -2.22 1.09 9.07
CA ALA A 66 -1.94 2.25 8.22
C ALA A 66 -3.10 2.53 7.26
N THR A 67 -3.72 1.48 6.68
CA THR A 67 -4.91 1.63 5.85
C THR A 67 -6.13 2.08 6.65
N LEU A 68 -6.31 1.60 7.89
CA LEU A 68 -7.39 2.07 8.78
C LEU A 68 -7.25 3.56 9.12
N VAL A 69 -6.06 4.00 9.54
CA VAL A 69 -5.80 5.41 9.87
C VAL A 69 -6.04 6.30 8.65
N HIS A 70 -5.58 5.87 7.47
CA HIS A 70 -5.82 6.59 6.23
C HIS A 70 -7.33 6.69 5.90
N ALA A 71 -8.07 5.60 6.06
CA ALA A 71 -9.52 5.59 5.82
C ALA A 71 -10.25 6.55 6.76
N ILE A 72 -9.86 6.60 8.04
CA ILE A 72 -10.44 7.51 9.03
C ILE A 72 -10.15 8.97 8.66
N ILE A 73 -8.88 9.30 8.36
CA ILE A 73 -8.48 10.65 7.95
C ILE A 73 -9.26 11.06 6.69
N LYS A 74 -9.32 10.19 5.68
CA LYS A 74 -10.06 10.45 4.44
C LYS A 74 -11.55 10.65 4.70
N ALA A 75 -12.18 9.82 5.53
CA ALA A 75 -13.60 9.96 5.88
C ALA A 75 -13.89 11.28 6.59
N TRP A 76 -12.98 11.74 7.43
CA TRP A 76 -13.13 12.99 8.18
C TRP A 76 -12.97 14.23 7.29
N PHE A 77 -12.00 14.22 6.37
CA PHE A 77 -11.80 15.34 5.44
C PHE A 77 -12.80 15.37 4.26
N ASN A 78 -13.35 14.23 3.84
CA ASN A 78 -14.22 14.15 2.67
C ASN A 78 -15.65 14.68 2.92
N GLN A 79 -16.01 15.06 4.15
CA GLN A 79 -17.30 15.72 4.43
C GLN A 79 -17.32 17.18 3.96
N SER A 80 -16.17 17.83 3.82
CA SER A 80 -16.08 19.25 3.47
C SER A 80 -16.24 19.54 1.96
N SER A 81 -16.17 18.51 1.11
CA SER A 81 -16.19 18.64 -0.35
C SER A 81 -17.60 18.49 -0.93
N VAL A 82 -18.46 17.68 -0.31
CA VAL A 82 -19.82 17.40 -0.80
C VAL A 82 -20.74 18.61 -0.57
N GLU A 83 -20.62 19.28 0.58
CA GLU A 83 -21.45 20.44 0.92
C GLU A 83 -21.16 21.65 0.01
N LYS A 84 -19.90 21.87 -0.39
CA LYS A 84 -19.53 22.93 -1.34
C LYS A 84 -20.10 22.70 -2.73
N ASN A 85 -19.98 21.49 -3.26
CA ASN A 85 -20.45 21.19 -4.62
C ASN A 85 -21.98 21.33 -4.75
N ILE A 86 -22.75 20.93 -3.72
CA ILE A 86 -24.21 21.07 -3.73
C ILE A 86 -24.62 22.55 -3.64
N VAL A 87 -23.93 23.34 -2.82
CA VAL A 87 -24.23 24.78 -2.67
C VAL A 87 -23.86 25.58 -3.92
N GLU A 88 -22.81 25.18 -4.64
CA GLU A 88 -22.39 25.81 -5.91
C GLU A 88 -23.35 25.44 -7.05
N ASP A 89 -23.79 24.18 -7.14
CA ASP A 89 -24.78 23.70 -8.13
C ASP A 89 -26.16 24.39 -7.95
N ILE A 90 -26.62 24.57 -6.70
CA ILE A 90 -27.86 25.31 -6.41
C ILE A 90 -27.73 26.80 -6.75
N LYS A 91 -26.52 27.38 -6.64
CA LYS A 91 -26.28 28.79 -6.91
C LYS A 91 -26.19 29.11 -8.41
N ASP A 92 -25.79 28.14 -9.23
CA ASP A 92 -25.75 28.28 -10.68
C ASP A 92 -27.13 28.13 -11.33
N ASP A 93 -28.09 27.51 -10.63
CA ASP A 93 -29.50 27.34 -11.05
C ASP A 93 -30.43 28.53 -10.70
N ILE A 94 -29.98 29.51 -9.92
CA ILE A 94 -30.75 30.69 -9.46
C ILE A 94 -30.26 31.97 -10.15
#